data_AF-A0A2I2DXL4-F1
#
_entry.id   AF-A0A2I2DXL4-F1
#
_cell.length_a   1.000
_cell.length_b   1.000
_cell.length_c   1.000
_cell.angle_alpha   90.00
_cell.angle_beta   90.00
_cell.angle_gamma   90.00
#
_symmetry.space_group_name_H-M   'P 1'
#
loop_
_entity.id
_entity.type
_entity.pdbx_description
1 polymer ?
#
loop_
_entity_poly.entity_id
_entity_poly.type
_entity_poly.pdbx_seq_one_letter_code
_entity_poly.pdbx_strand_id
1 'polypeptide(L)'
;MKNKLRKLLRFGLTSFAIGLLLTNCEKDSAQEETISVDEQEPTLTLKHYSKTNIEKNTKLVSRLKEFNNELIKNKSAKQTGKNVYNKEYDFTIYTDSATYIQNGDYHSYTFPIIQGADEKITNVMFELNDQNEYDAYLVNYDYSANELKYKDFKSLSMKTSIKPLNLSFSSLFSKTKTAYVCVYSYEYVRTGSHFTNGDSNLIEFDYGWVLTAGHCETVLYYDEDYKEYHEGNTATITIGGTTYGGTGGSTTSPTPSPFDSEELIKIDIVKNRLGLNHPERLWIDKWENGQYAFQLYDLLKINSFSAEAIEFGNNAIEALMVGQEFDFIESFRSPFNVDLSGVKPDVDPNTTERDKEVFMNVYNKLIETTEFKKLFIDVFGEDSRFTVKFEIQDNLQCGDAENPNGCTTAIIESVDGNPTSIKNNLITISIDKTHLETSSFIDIAKTIIHEAIHANITLLQVKDKSLALPLTYSHSADTFAYILKERFNNDDHIFMANYYIPTMSAILKSVMPLLYSPERIQQILDRTIIDMTGSGLGELEKFNFEHFYEHYPWSGLHKTSEFAANFVIQRDYALYIGYVLIAREFGH
;
A
#
# COMPACT_ATOMS: atom_id res chain seq x y z
N MET A 1 -45.50 32.24 9.16
CA MET A 1 -44.17 32.23 8.49
C MET A 1 -43.46 33.60 8.39
N LYS A 2 -44.09 34.76 8.60
CA LYS A 2 -43.42 36.07 8.46
C LYS A 2 -42.35 36.43 9.52
N ASN A 3 -42.37 35.81 10.71
CA ASN A 3 -41.42 36.14 11.79
C ASN A 3 -40.11 35.33 11.80
N LYS A 4 -40.02 34.22 11.05
CA LYS A 4 -38.76 33.46 10.95
C LYS A 4 -37.84 34.04 9.87
N LEU A 5 -38.40 34.57 8.77
CA LEU A 5 -37.63 35.16 7.67
C LEU A 5 -36.92 36.48 8.07
N ARG A 6 -37.52 37.26 8.99
CA ARG A 6 -36.93 38.51 9.51
C ARG A 6 -35.72 38.29 10.43
N LYS A 7 -35.58 37.11 11.03
CA LYS A 7 -34.43 36.74 11.87
C LYS A 7 -33.26 36.20 11.03
N LEU A 8 -33.54 35.46 9.96
CA LEU A 8 -32.49 35.01 9.03
C LEU A 8 -31.83 36.16 8.26
N LEU A 9 -32.61 37.18 7.87
CA LEU A 9 -32.07 38.33 7.14
C LEU A 9 -31.15 39.23 8.00
N ARG A 10 -31.31 39.21 9.34
CA ARG A 10 -30.46 39.97 10.27
C ARG A 10 -29.16 39.24 10.59
N PHE A 11 -29.14 37.91 10.55
CA PHE A 11 -27.92 37.13 10.79
C PHE A 11 -27.01 37.11 9.55
N GLY A 12 -27.59 37.03 8.35
CA GLY A 12 -26.83 37.06 7.10
C GLY A 12 -26.10 38.39 6.85
N LEU A 13 -26.64 39.52 7.33
CA LEU A 13 -26.02 40.84 7.14
C LEU A 13 -24.83 41.09 8.10
N THR A 14 -24.77 40.41 9.25
CA THR A 14 -23.68 40.58 10.22
C THR A 14 -22.46 39.74 9.86
N SER A 15 -22.66 38.56 9.29
CA SER A 15 -21.55 37.70 8.83
C SER A 15 -20.85 38.24 7.58
N PHE A 16 -21.55 39.00 6.73
CA PHE A 16 -20.97 39.65 5.54
C PHE A 16 -20.12 40.89 5.88
N ALA A 17 -20.34 41.52 7.04
CA ALA A 17 -19.59 42.71 7.48
C ALA A 17 -18.23 42.39 8.11
N ILE A 18 -18.05 41.18 8.68
CA ILE A 18 -16.79 40.77 9.32
C ILE A 18 -15.79 40.21 8.27
N GLY A 19 -16.29 39.72 7.13
CA GLY A 19 -15.47 39.29 5.99
C GLY A 19 -14.79 40.44 5.20
N LEU A 20 -15.04 41.70 5.56
CA LEU A 20 -14.51 42.90 4.88
C LEU A 20 -13.36 43.61 5.65
N LEU A 21 -12.83 43.03 6.73
CA LEU A 21 -11.80 43.67 7.57
C LEU A 21 -10.44 42.96 7.62
N LEU A 22 -10.17 41.96 6.76
CA LEU A 22 -8.87 41.27 6.74
C LEU A 22 -8.12 41.36 5.40
N THR A 23 -8.39 42.40 4.60
CA THR A 23 -7.53 42.78 3.47
C THR A 23 -6.59 43.92 3.84
N ASN A 24 -5.30 43.70 3.56
CA ASN A 24 -4.15 44.63 3.49
C ASN A 24 -3.47 45.05 4.80
N CYS A 25 -2.20 44.68 4.97
CA CYS A 25 -1.13 45.62 4.63
C CYS A 25 0.22 44.93 4.39
N GLU A 26 1.00 45.63 3.59
CA GLU A 26 2.18 45.24 2.83
C GLU A 26 3.48 45.58 3.60
N LYS A 27 4.50 44.76 3.33
CA LYS A 27 5.97 44.99 3.28
C LYS A 27 6.53 46.33 3.81
N ASP A 28 7.55 46.26 4.67
CA ASP A 28 8.74 47.10 4.52
C ASP A 28 10.00 46.52 5.19
N SER A 29 11.11 46.72 4.49
CA SER A 29 12.46 46.23 4.74
C SER A 29 13.28 47.16 5.65
N ALA A 30 14.11 46.60 6.54
CA ALA A 30 15.40 47.18 6.89
C ALA A 30 16.31 46.12 7.52
N GLN A 31 17.57 46.09 7.07
CA GLN A 31 18.64 45.20 7.48
C GLN A 31 19.53 45.92 8.53
N GLU A 32 20.03 45.14 9.50
CA GLU A 32 21.24 45.32 10.34
C GLU A 32 21.35 46.53 11.31
N GLU A 33 21.37 46.27 12.63
CA GLU A 33 22.63 46.09 13.39
C GLU A 33 22.37 45.61 14.84
N THR A 34 23.28 44.76 15.30
CA THR A 34 23.36 44.01 16.56
C THR A 34 23.40 44.83 17.85
N ILE A 35 22.67 44.37 18.88
CA ILE A 35 23.10 44.44 20.29
C ILE A 35 22.80 43.07 20.94
N SER A 36 23.87 42.43 21.43
CA SER A 36 23.85 41.19 22.19
C SER A 36 23.19 41.37 23.57
N VAL A 37 22.15 40.57 23.82
CA VAL A 37 21.72 40.17 25.16
C VAL A 37 21.50 38.67 25.09
N ASP A 38 22.15 37.91 25.97
CA ASP A 38 21.97 36.46 26.13
C ASP A 38 20.48 36.11 26.25
N GLU A 39 19.94 35.42 25.23
CA GLU A 39 18.69 34.68 25.33
C GLU A 39 19.02 33.19 25.18
N GLN A 40 19.00 32.46 26.30
CA GLN A 40 18.91 31.01 26.31
C GLN A 40 17.55 30.62 25.71
N GLU A 41 17.53 30.02 24.51
CA GLU A 41 16.32 29.39 23.99
C GLU A 41 16.02 28.09 24.78
N PRO A 42 14.81 27.91 25.33
CA PRO A 42 14.30 26.57 25.63
C PRO A 42 13.68 26.01 24.34
N THR A 43 14.48 25.31 23.52
CA THR A 43 14.02 24.69 22.27
C THR A 43 13.33 23.36 22.53
N LEU A 44 12.03 23.41 22.87
CA LEU A 44 11.17 22.23 22.82
C LEU A 44 11.26 21.63 21.40
N THR A 45 11.82 20.43 21.30
CA THR A 45 12.00 19.68 20.06
C THR A 45 11.03 18.52 20.05
N LEU A 46 10.11 18.52 19.09
CA LEU A 46 9.19 17.42 18.81
C LEU A 46 9.57 16.79 17.46
N LYS A 47 9.90 15.51 17.45
CA LYS A 47 10.27 14.78 16.21
C LYS A 47 9.55 13.45 16.14
N HIS A 48 9.20 13.04 14.93
CA HIS A 48 8.78 11.67 14.68
C HIS A 48 9.99 10.85 14.24
N TYR A 49 10.31 9.78 14.97
CA TYR A 49 11.44 8.91 14.68
C TYR A 49 10.98 7.59 14.09
N SER A 50 11.57 7.25 12.94
CA SER A 50 11.53 5.92 12.38
C SER A 50 12.35 4.94 13.22
N LYS A 51 12.09 3.66 13.02
CA LYS A 51 12.88 2.54 13.57
C LYS A 51 14.39 2.75 13.46
N THR A 52 14.89 3.17 12.30
CA THR A 52 16.33 3.38 12.07
C THR A 52 16.93 4.47 12.94
N ASN A 53 16.13 5.45 13.39
CA ASN A 53 16.56 6.46 14.36
C ASN A 53 16.46 5.95 15.80
N ILE A 54 15.44 5.16 16.10
CA ILE A 54 15.26 4.50 17.41
C ILE A 54 16.40 3.51 17.70
N GLU A 55 16.80 2.71 16.70
CA GLU A 55 17.84 1.68 16.83
C GLU A 55 19.24 2.26 17.12
N LYS A 56 19.47 3.55 16.86
CA LYS A 56 20.71 4.25 17.24
C LYS A 56 20.82 4.45 18.76
N ASN A 57 19.71 4.42 19.49
CA ASN A 57 19.69 4.57 20.94
C ASN A 57 19.71 3.19 21.62
N THR A 58 20.92 2.68 21.86
CA THR A 58 21.13 1.32 22.39
C THR A 58 20.50 1.10 23.77
N LYS A 59 20.39 2.13 24.61
CA LYS A 59 19.76 2.06 25.93
C LYS A 59 18.25 1.89 25.83
N LEU A 60 17.59 2.70 25.00
CA LEU A 60 16.18 2.57 24.70
C LEU A 60 15.86 1.19 24.10
N VAL A 61 16.68 0.74 23.16
CA VAL A 61 16.56 -0.59 22.55
C VAL A 61 16.70 -1.69 23.60
N SER A 62 17.61 -1.55 24.57
CA SER A 62 17.73 -2.50 25.68
C SER A 62 16.45 -2.58 26.51
N ARG A 63 15.85 -1.44 26.85
CA ARG A 63 14.60 -1.39 27.62
C ARG A 63 13.40 -1.95 26.84
N LEU A 64 13.32 -1.68 25.54
CA LEU A 64 12.31 -2.30 24.67
C LEU A 64 12.42 -3.84 24.64
N LYS A 65 13.63 -4.41 24.82
CA LYS A 65 13.81 -5.86 24.92
C LYS A 65 13.28 -6.45 26.22
N GLU A 66 13.33 -5.70 27.33
CA GLU A 66 12.83 -6.13 28.64
C GLU A 66 11.31 -6.31 28.68
N PHE A 67 10.57 -5.63 27.81
CA PHE A 67 9.12 -5.82 27.66
C PHE A 67 8.72 -7.22 27.15
N ASN A 68 9.63 -7.98 26.54
CA ASN A 68 9.33 -9.25 25.87
C ASN A 68 9.61 -10.46 26.79
N ASN A 69 8.71 -10.73 27.73
CA ASN A 69 8.98 -11.69 28.82
C ASN A 69 8.71 -13.20 28.55
N GLU A 70 8.46 -13.65 27.31
CA GLU A 70 8.43 -15.11 27.00
C GLU A 70 8.99 -15.50 25.60
N LEU A 71 10.23 -15.09 25.28
CA LEU A 71 10.99 -15.71 24.17
C LEU A 71 12.39 -16.23 24.57
N ILE A 72 12.79 -16.12 25.84
CA ILE A 72 14.15 -16.48 26.30
C ILE A 72 14.32 -17.98 26.62
N LYS A 73 13.30 -18.84 26.46
CA LYS A 73 13.48 -20.31 26.62
C LYS A 73 13.94 -21.06 25.36
N ASN A 74 13.85 -20.47 24.17
CA ASN A 74 14.38 -21.09 22.95
C ASN A 74 15.47 -20.19 22.34
N LYS A 75 16.72 -20.44 22.76
CA LYS A 75 17.92 -19.88 22.11
C LYS A 75 17.97 -20.29 20.63
N SER A 76 17.59 -19.39 19.73
CA SER A 76 18.17 -19.26 18.36
C SER A 76 17.46 -18.25 17.44
N ALA A 77 16.37 -17.60 17.82
CA ALA A 77 15.78 -16.54 16.99
C ALA A 77 16.49 -15.20 17.24
N LYS A 78 17.34 -14.78 16.29
CA LYS A 78 17.84 -13.41 16.20
C LYS A 78 16.67 -12.43 16.25
N GLN A 79 16.73 -11.50 17.20
CA GLN A 79 15.80 -10.39 17.37
C GLN A 79 15.77 -9.49 16.13
N THR A 80 14.70 -9.63 15.38
CA THR A 80 13.99 -8.57 14.65
C THR A 80 12.50 -8.90 14.95
N GLY A 81 11.46 -8.06 14.93
CA GLY A 81 11.24 -6.65 14.69
C GLY A 81 9.72 -6.37 14.85
N LYS A 82 9.37 -5.07 14.94
CA LYS A 82 8.05 -4.43 14.79
C LYS A 82 7.15 -4.29 15.99
N ASN A 83 6.82 -5.39 16.63
CA ASN A 83 5.80 -5.38 17.66
C ASN A 83 6.35 -6.09 18.90
N VAL A 84 6.31 -5.41 20.03
CA VAL A 84 6.73 -5.98 21.31
C VAL A 84 5.49 -6.24 22.14
N TYR A 85 5.14 -7.52 22.28
CA TYR A 85 4.03 -7.94 23.13
C TYR A 85 4.49 -8.04 24.59
N ASN A 86 3.70 -7.47 25.50
CA ASN A 86 3.88 -7.62 26.93
C ASN A 86 2.75 -8.44 27.52
N LYS A 87 3.08 -9.63 28.01
CA LYS A 87 2.13 -10.57 28.62
C LYS A 87 1.57 -10.10 29.96
N GLU A 88 2.34 -9.33 30.74
CA GLU A 88 1.95 -8.88 32.08
C GLU A 88 0.85 -7.81 32.01
N TYR A 89 0.92 -6.96 30.98
CA TYR A 89 -0.03 -5.86 30.78
C TYR A 89 -0.99 -6.09 29.60
N ASP A 90 -0.84 -7.20 28.89
CA ASP A 90 -1.67 -7.66 27.77
C ASP A 90 -1.87 -6.62 26.65
N PHE A 91 -0.76 -6.03 26.18
CA PHE A 91 -0.77 -5.14 25.02
C PHE A 91 0.45 -5.32 24.13
N THR A 92 0.35 -4.81 22.91
CA THR A 92 1.45 -4.82 21.93
C THR A 92 1.89 -3.41 21.60
N ILE A 93 3.19 -3.14 21.70
CA ILE A 93 3.80 -1.85 21.36
C ILE A 93 4.20 -1.84 19.89
N TYR A 94 3.79 -0.82 19.13
CA TYR A 94 4.28 -0.58 17.77
C TYR A 94 5.62 0.15 17.83
N THR A 95 6.70 -0.54 17.47
CA THR A 95 8.09 -0.06 17.66
C THR A 95 8.76 0.51 16.41
N ASP A 96 8.05 0.49 15.27
CA ASP A 96 8.59 1.00 14.00
C ASP A 96 8.57 2.52 13.91
N SER A 97 7.78 3.19 14.76
CA SER A 97 7.86 4.63 14.95
C SER A 97 7.60 5.04 16.39
N ALA A 98 8.14 6.21 16.76
CA ALA A 98 7.93 6.84 18.06
C ALA A 98 7.92 8.35 17.90
N THR A 99 7.21 9.03 18.80
CA THR A 99 7.36 10.47 18.97
C THR A 99 8.42 10.76 20.01
N TYR A 100 9.47 11.46 19.58
CA TYR A 100 10.55 11.95 20.41
C TYR A 100 10.27 13.38 20.86
N ILE A 101 10.39 13.62 22.16
CA ILE A 101 10.27 14.95 22.77
C ILE A 101 11.57 15.25 23.50
N GLN A 102 12.14 16.41 23.24
CA GLN A 102 13.28 16.95 23.97
C GLN A 102 13.00 18.37 24.44
N ASN A 103 13.33 18.69 25.69
CA ASN A 103 13.18 20.03 26.24
C ASN A 103 14.30 20.29 27.25
N GLY A 104 15.37 20.97 26.82
CA GLY A 104 16.62 21.03 27.60
C GLY A 104 17.22 19.63 27.75
N ASP A 105 17.45 19.21 29.00
CA ASP A 105 17.99 17.89 29.36
C ASP A 105 16.91 16.80 29.42
N TYR A 106 15.64 17.16 29.25
CA TYR A 106 14.55 16.18 29.18
C TYR A 106 14.53 15.50 27.82
N HIS A 107 14.37 14.17 27.82
CA HIS A 107 14.21 13.36 26.60
C HIS A 107 13.20 12.24 26.82
N SER A 108 12.25 12.08 25.89
CA SER A 108 11.34 10.94 25.92
C SER A 108 11.03 10.39 24.54
N TYR A 109 10.65 9.11 24.50
CA TYR A 109 10.17 8.41 23.33
C TYR A 109 8.79 7.82 23.64
N THR A 110 7.77 8.24 22.93
CA THR A 110 6.40 7.73 23.07
C THR A 110 6.08 6.81 21.92
N PHE A 111 5.74 5.57 22.23
CA PHE A 111 5.37 4.53 21.29
C PHE A 111 3.86 4.26 21.38
N PRO A 112 3.15 4.19 20.24
CA PRO A 112 1.76 3.75 20.25
C PRO A 112 1.65 2.30 20.71
N ILE A 113 0.57 1.98 21.43
CA ILE A 113 0.13 0.59 21.53
C ILE A 113 -0.89 0.30 20.43
N ILE A 114 -1.01 -0.98 20.11
CA ILE A 114 -2.04 -1.50 19.22
C ILE A 114 -3.38 -1.52 19.97
N GLN A 115 -4.36 -0.76 19.50
CA GLN A 115 -5.68 -0.58 20.13
C GLN A 115 -6.75 -0.14 19.14
N GLY A 116 -8.03 -0.24 19.52
CA GLY A 116 -9.16 0.20 18.69
C GLY A 116 -9.22 1.72 18.48
N ALA A 117 -9.73 2.17 17.34
CA ALA A 117 -9.81 3.60 16.99
C ALA A 117 -10.77 4.41 17.90
N ASP A 118 -11.76 3.73 18.48
CA ASP A 118 -12.71 4.27 19.46
C ASP A 118 -12.26 4.08 20.92
N GLU A 119 -11.18 3.32 21.14
CA GLU A 119 -10.59 3.18 22.48
C GLU A 119 -9.77 4.42 22.82
N LYS A 120 -9.74 4.76 24.11
CA LYS A 120 -8.92 5.85 24.64
C LYS A 120 -7.46 5.60 24.30
N ILE A 121 -6.77 6.61 23.76
CA ILE A 121 -5.37 6.47 23.33
C ILE A 121 -4.53 6.08 24.53
N THR A 122 -3.76 5.00 24.38
CA THR A 122 -2.82 4.50 25.36
C THR A 122 -1.48 4.28 24.69
N ASN A 123 -0.41 4.79 25.29
CA ASN A 123 0.94 4.73 24.74
C ASN A 123 1.92 4.19 25.78
N VAL A 124 3.06 3.70 25.32
CA VAL A 124 4.22 3.44 26.18
C VAL A 124 5.24 4.55 25.99
N MET A 125 5.53 5.28 27.06
CA MET A 125 6.53 6.34 27.08
C MET A 125 7.79 5.85 27.79
N PHE A 126 8.95 6.06 27.17
CA PHE A 126 10.26 5.91 27.78
C PHE A 126 10.83 7.30 28.05
N GLU A 127 11.05 7.63 29.31
CA GLU A 127 11.62 8.90 29.76
C GLU A 127 13.05 8.68 30.25
N LEU A 128 13.98 9.51 29.80
CA LEU A 128 15.37 9.46 30.23
C LEU A 128 15.48 10.02 31.65
N ASN A 129 16.04 9.25 32.57
CA ASN A 129 16.25 9.64 33.96
C ASN A 129 17.67 10.16 34.23
N ASP A 130 17.90 10.62 35.46
CA ASP A 130 19.17 11.21 35.90
C ASP A 130 20.35 10.21 35.87
N GLN A 131 20.06 8.91 35.89
CA GLN A 131 21.06 7.84 35.71
C GLN A 131 21.38 7.58 34.23
N ASN A 132 20.83 8.39 33.33
CA ASN A 132 20.93 8.25 31.88
C ASN A 132 20.35 6.90 31.41
N GLU A 133 19.36 6.36 32.12
CA GLU A 133 18.59 5.16 31.78
C GLU A 133 17.16 5.56 31.40
N TYR A 134 16.40 4.65 30.81
CA TYR A 134 14.99 4.90 30.47
C TYR A 134 14.04 4.24 31.46
N ASP A 135 13.20 5.06 32.10
CA ASP A 135 12.03 4.62 32.85
C ASP A 135 10.84 4.51 31.91
N ALA A 136 10.02 3.48 32.09
CA ALA A 136 8.87 3.23 31.22
C ALA A 136 7.55 3.51 31.92
N TYR A 137 6.62 4.08 31.17
CA TYR A 137 5.31 4.48 31.66
C TYR A 137 4.23 4.11 30.65
N LEU A 138 3.09 3.64 31.16
CA LEU A 138 1.85 3.55 30.41
C LEU A 138 1.13 4.90 30.52
N VAL A 139 0.87 5.52 29.40
CA VAL A 139 0.24 6.84 29.32
C VAL A 139 -1.13 6.69 28.68
N ASN A 140 -2.20 6.98 29.43
CA ASN A 140 -3.57 6.96 28.91
C ASN A 140 -4.09 8.39 28.75
N TYR A 141 -4.66 8.66 27.59
CA TYR A 141 -5.35 9.90 27.26
C TYR A 141 -6.86 9.70 27.38
N ASP A 142 -7.56 10.73 27.82
CA ASP A 142 -9.01 10.67 28.03
C ASP A 142 -9.82 10.94 26.74
N TYR A 143 -9.23 10.63 25.58
CA TYR A 143 -9.84 10.71 24.25
C TYR A 143 -9.27 9.63 23.32
N SER A 144 -10.04 9.22 22.33
CA SER A 144 -9.70 8.19 21.33
C SER A 144 -9.01 8.77 20.08
N ALA A 145 -8.51 7.88 19.20
CA ALA A 145 -7.92 8.27 17.92
C ALA A 145 -8.95 8.94 17.00
N ASN A 146 -10.19 8.43 16.97
CA ASN A 146 -11.29 9.04 16.24
C ASN A 146 -11.66 10.42 16.80
N GLU A 147 -11.69 10.58 18.13
CA GLU A 147 -11.93 11.88 18.73
C GLU A 147 -10.82 12.88 18.42
N LEU A 148 -9.56 12.46 18.47
CA LEU A 148 -8.42 13.31 18.11
C LEU A 148 -8.45 13.75 16.63
N LYS A 149 -8.92 12.87 15.73
CA LYS A 149 -8.98 13.12 14.29
C LYS A 149 -10.17 14.00 13.89
N TYR A 150 -11.33 13.82 14.54
CA TYR A 150 -12.60 14.38 14.06
C TYR A 150 -13.21 15.45 14.98
N LYS A 151 -12.77 15.59 16.23
CA LYS A 151 -13.24 16.65 17.13
C LYS A 151 -12.26 17.82 17.17
N ASP A 152 -12.79 19.00 17.50
CA ASP A 152 -11.94 20.17 17.74
C ASP A 152 -11.06 19.94 18.96
N PHE A 153 -9.79 20.33 18.89
CA PHE A 153 -8.80 20.11 19.94
C PHE A 153 -9.23 20.71 21.29
N LYS A 154 -9.95 21.85 21.27
CA LYS A 154 -10.48 22.50 22.48
C LYS A 154 -11.63 21.73 23.13
N SER A 155 -12.25 20.79 22.42
CA SER A 155 -13.36 19.97 22.90
C SER A 155 -12.91 18.65 23.54
N LEU A 156 -11.61 18.32 23.43
CA LEU A 156 -11.02 17.17 24.08
C LEU A 156 -10.76 17.49 25.54
N SER A 157 -10.91 16.51 26.43
CA SER A 157 -10.71 16.72 27.87
C SER A 157 -9.25 17.01 28.24
N MET A 158 -8.31 16.71 27.33
CA MET A 158 -6.85 16.87 27.48
C MET A 158 -6.26 16.21 28.72
N LYS A 159 -7.05 15.39 29.44
CA LYS A 159 -6.60 14.69 30.64
C LYS A 159 -5.71 13.54 30.23
N THR A 160 -4.58 13.44 30.92
CA THR A 160 -3.59 12.38 30.73
C THR A 160 -3.33 11.74 32.08
N SER A 161 -3.23 10.41 32.10
CA SER A 161 -2.79 9.63 33.27
C SER A 161 -1.53 8.88 32.91
N ILE A 162 -0.58 8.82 33.84
CA ILE A 162 0.72 8.17 33.65
C ILE A 162 0.88 7.14 34.75
N LYS A 163 1.18 5.90 34.39
CA LYS A 163 1.40 4.78 35.31
C LYS A 163 2.79 4.18 35.05
N PRO A 164 3.69 4.08 36.05
CA PRO A 164 4.99 3.45 35.85
C PRO A 164 4.85 1.96 35.51
N LEU A 165 5.70 1.47 34.61
CA LEU A 165 5.81 0.07 34.22
C LEU A 165 7.08 -0.52 34.83
N ASN A 166 6.95 -1.64 35.52
CA ASN A 166 8.09 -2.34 36.08
C ASN A 166 8.68 -3.29 35.05
N LEU A 167 9.91 -3.02 34.58
CA LEU A 167 10.57 -3.80 33.52
C LEU A 167 11.65 -4.76 34.02
N SER A 168 12.06 -4.68 35.30
CA SER A 168 13.10 -5.54 35.85
C SER A 168 12.78 -6.00 37.27
N PHE A 169 12.71 -7.32 37.49
CA PHE A 169 12.64 -7.92 38.82
C PHE A 169 13.99 -7.98 39.57
N SER A 170 14.99 -7.19 39.15
CA SER A 170 16.30 -7.15 39.80
C SER A 170 16.91 -5.75 39.84
N SER A 171 16.29 -4.85 40.61
CA SER A 171 17.07 -4.06 41.57
C SER A 171 16.36 -4.07 42.92
N LEU A 172 16.82 -5.01 43.77
CA LEU A 172 16.76 -4.85 45.22
C LEU A 172 17.42 -3.50 45.55
N PHE A 173 16.76 -2.67 46.38
CA PHE A 173 16.99 -1.23 46.63
C PHE A 173 16.38 -0.32 45.53
N SER A 174 15.30 0.44 45.71
CA SER A 174 14.57 0.87 46.91
C SER A 174 13.07 1.09 46.60
N LYS A 175 12.21 0.34 47.30
CA LYS A 175 10.78 0.63 47.45
C LYS A 175 10.59 1.88 48.31
N THR A 176 10.82 3.04 47.71
CA THR A 176 10.34 4.32 48.24
C THR A 176 9.59 4.97 47.12
N LYS A 177 8.26 4.98 47.22
CA LYS A 177 7.46 5.80 46.33
C LYS A 177 7.53 7.22 46.84
N THR A 178 7.83 8.14 45.94
CA THR A 178 7.81 9.58 46.18
C THR A 178 6.43 10.09 45.83
N ALA A 179 5.78 10.74 46.79
CA ALA A 179 4.63 11.58 46.50
C ALA A 179 5.05 13.03 46.71
N TYR A 180 4.80 13.88 45.72
CA TYR A 180 4.95 15.32 45.88
C TYR A 180 3.67 15.84 46.54
N VAL A 181 3.74 16.13 47.84
CA VAL A 181 2.58 16.56 48.62
C VAL A 181 2.76 18.03 48.95
N CYS A 182 1.80 18.84 48.50
CA CYS A 182 1.72 20.24 48.85
C CYS A 182 0.64 20.44 49.90
N VAL A 183 1.04 21.01 51.04
CA VAL A 183 0.13 21.44 52.10
C VAL A 183 0.05 22.95 52.05
N TYR A 184 -1.17 23.44 51.86
CA TYR A 184 -1.48 24.87 51.82
C TYR A 184 -2.26 25.24 53.07
N SER A 185 -1.71 26.17 53.84
CA SER A 185 -2.35 26.76 55.00
C SER A 185 -2.94 28.10 54.61
N TYR A 186 -4.25 28.26 54.86
CA TYR A 186 -4.96 29.50 54.63
C TYR A 186 -5.35 30.11 55.96
N GLU A 187 -5.17 31.42 56.09
CA GLU A 187 -5.71 32.18 57.21
C GLU A 187 -6.82 33.10 56.70
N TYR A 188 -7.93 33.11 57.42
CA TYR A 188 -9.04 34.01 57.10
C TYR A 188 -8.74 35.37 57.69
N VAL A 189 -8.13 36.23 56.88
CA VAL A 189 -7.65 37.55 57.31
C VAL A 189 -8.45 38.64 56.63
N ARG A 190 -8.39 39.84 57.22
CA ARG A 190 -8.99 41.03 56.65
C ARG A 190 -8.19 41.47 55.43
N THR A 191 -8.75 41.31 54.24
CA THR A 191 -8.11 41.60 52.95
C THR A 191 -8.34 43.03 52.49
N GLY A 192 -9.27 43.75 53.12
CA GLY A 192 -9.53 45.14 52.80
C GLY A 192 -10.57 45.76 53.72
N SER A 193 -10.93 46.99 53.39
CA SER A 193 -12.15 47.60 53.89
C SER A 193 -12.64 48.62 52.91
N HIS A 194 -13.94 48.67 52.74
CA HIS A 194 -14.60 49.65 51.90
C HIS A 194 -15.66 50.41 52.72
N PHE A 195 -15.96 51.63 52.27
CA PHE A 195 -17.05 52.40 52.84
C PHE A 195 -18.32 52.03 52.09
N THR A 196 -19.35 51.60 52.81
CA THR A 196 -20.66 51.39 52.22
C THR A 196 -21.34 52.73 52.00
N ASN A 197 -21.68 53.06 50.75
CA ASN A 197 -22.39 54.29 50.41
C ASN A 197 -23.86 54.19 50.87
N GLY A 198 -24.12 54.56 52.11
CA GLY A 198 -25.46 54.77 52.66
C GLY A 198 -25.42 55.16 54.14
N ASP A 199 -25.64 56.45 54.43
CA ASP A 199 -25.94 57.20 55.69
C ASP A 199 -25.37 56.78 57.05
N SER A 200 -24.61 55.70 57.15
CA SER A 200 -23.83 55.31 58.30
C SER A 200 -22.40 55.11 57.83
N ASN A 201 -21.47 55.98 58.25
CA ASN A 201 -20.03 55.87 58.04
C ASN A 201 -19.45 54.65 58.79
N LEU A 202 -19.96 53.46 58.50
CA LEU A 202 -19.47 52.20 59.01
C LEU A 202 -18.44 51.67 58.02
N ILE A 203 -17.26 51.33 58.54
CA ILE A 203 -16.22 50.68 57.75
C ILE A 203 -16.56 49.19 57.74
N GLU A 204 -16.95 48.66 56.60
CA GLU A 204 -17.16 47.22 56.43
C GLU A 204 -15.81 46.58 56.04
N PHE A 205 -15.51 45.46 56.68
CA PHE A 205 -14.23 44.78 56.53
C PHE A 205 -14.39 43.58 55.62
N ASP A 206 -13.61 43.56 54.53
CA ASP A 206 -13.57 42.41 53.63
C ASP A 206 -12.64 41.37 54.23
N TYR A 207 -13.13 40.14 54.33
CA TYR A 207 -12.34 38.99 54.78
C TYR A 207 -12.19 37.99 53.65
N GLY A 208 -10.96 37.50 53.48
CA GLY A 208 -10.62 36.53 52.46
C GLY A 208 -9.66 35.49 53.02
N TRP A 209 -9.73 34.29 52.46
CA TRP A 209 -8.72 33.26 52.70
C TRP A 209 -7.44 33.66 51.97
N VAL A 210 -6.42 34.02 52.73
CA VAL A 210 -5.10 34.34 52.19
C VAL A 210 -4.19 33.16 52.47
N LEU A 211 -3.47 32.71 51.44
CA LEU A 211 -2.46 31.68 51.58
C LEU A 211 -1.33 32.23 52.47
N THR A 212 -1.17 31.67 53.67
CA THR A 212 -0.15 32.13 54.63
C THR A 212 1.11 31.28 54.61
N ALA A 213 0.98 30.01 54.23
CA ALA A 213 2.12 29.15 53.96
C ALA A 213 1.75 28.09 52.93
N GLY A 214 2.65 27.85 51.98
CA GLY A 214 2.64 26.67 51.14
C GLY A 214 3.93 25.92 51.38
N HIS A 215 3.84 24.68 51.80
CA HIS A 215 5.00 23.79 51.90
C HIS A 215 4.73 22.61 50.99
N CYS A 216 5.66 22.37 50.08
CA CYS A 216 5.65 21.18 49.26
C CYS A 216 6.88 20.37 49.63
N GLU A 217 6.67 19.11 49.95
CA GLU A 217 7.76 18.18 50.17
C GLU A 217 7.51 16.88 49.43
N THR A 218 8.63 16.30 49.01
CA THR A 218 8.65 14.94 48.52
C THR A 218 8.62 14.02 49.72
N VAL A 219 7.47 13.41 49.99
CA VAL A 219 7.33 12.42 51.07
C VAL A 219 7.55 11.03 50.53
N LEU A 220 8.39 10.27 51.24
CA LEU A 220 8.66 8.86 50.97
C LEU A 220 7.70 8.02 51.80
N TYR A 221 6.94 7.13 51.17
CA TYR A 221 6.05 6.21 51.89
C TYR A 221 6.26 4.75 51.50
N TYR A 222 5.89 3.85 52.42
CA TYR A 222 6.00 2.39 52.29
C TYR A 222 4.59 1.75 52.29
N ASP A 223 4.41 0.65 51.56
CA ASP A 223 3.11 -0.04 51.36
C ASP A 223 2.47 -0.62 52.65
N GLU A 224 3.12 -0.56 53.82
CA GLU A 224 2.63 -1.19 55.06
C GLU A 224 1.86 -0.27 56.03
N ASP A 225 1.65 1.01 55.72
CA ASP A 225 0.68 1.82 56.48
C ASP A 225 -0.76 1.57 55.99
N TYR A 226 -1.22 0.34 56.21
CA TYR A 226 -2.65 0.07 56.34
C TYR A 226 -3.11 0.64 57.67
N LYS A 227 -3.80 1.79 57.64
CA LYS A 227 -4.74 2.15 58.70
C LYS A 227 -6.12 2.31 58.08
N GLU A 228 -7.04 1.51 58.62
CA GLU A 228 -8.47 1.51 58.32
C GLU A 228 -8.99 2.92 58.08
N TYR A 229 -9.66 3.13 56.95
CA TYR A 229 -10.46 4.32 56.73
C TYR A 229 -11.93 3.94 56.61
N HIS A 230 -12.69 4.52 57.53
CA HIS A 230 -14.13 4.54 57.58
C HIS A 230 -14.75 5.18 56.33
N GLU A 231 -15.99 4.77 56.09
CA GLU A 231 -16.87 5.14 54.98
C GLU A 231 -16.86 6.62 54.60
N GLY A 232 -16.84 6.88 53.29
CA GLY A 232 -17.26 8.14 52.68
C GLY A 232 -16.12 9.11 52.38
N ASN A 233 -15.41 8.90 51.26
CA ASN A 233 -14.93 9.96 50.37
C ASN A 233 -14.27 9.33 49.13
N THR A 234 -14.94 9.46 47.98
CA THR A 234 -14.34 9.19 46.67
C THR A 234 -13.36 10.31 46.32
N ALA A 235 -12.06 10.01 46.32
CA ALA A 235 -11.05 10.89 45.74
C ALA A 235 -10.98 10.65 44.23
N THR A 236 -11.66 11.48 43.46
CA THR A 236 -11.56 11.55 42.01
C THR A 236 -10.33 12.39 41.65
N ILE A 237 -9.29 11.76 41.12
CA ILE A 237 -8.10 12.47 40.61
C ILE A 237 -8.50 13.19 39.32
N THR A 238 -8.46 14.52 39.35
CA THR A 238 -8.64 15.37 38.15
C THR A 238 -7.35 16.14 37.91
N ILE A 239 -6.60 15.76 36.88
CA ILE A 239 -5.46 16.53 36.39
C ILE A 239 -5.99 17.46 35.28
N GLY A 240 -6.07 18.75 35.57
CA GLY A 240 -6.43 19.81 34.63
C GLY A 240 -5.22 20.26 33.81
N GLY A 241 -5.46 20.59 32.54
CA GLY A 241 -4.44 20.87 31.52
C GLY A 241 -3.70 22.22 31.63
N THR A 242 -2.48 22.18 31.08
CA THR A 242 -1.59 23.20 30.49
C THR A 242 -1.79 24.70 30.82
N THR A 243 -0.75 25.39 31.32
CA THR A 243 0.18 26.19 30.47
C THR A 243 1.39 26.79 31.22
N TYR A 244 2.52 26.77 30.50
CA TYR A 244 3.73 27.62 30.53
C TYR A 244 4.52 27.84 31.84
N GLY A 245 5.73 27.25 31.85
CA GLY A 245 6.92 27.80 32.52
C GLY A 245 7.45 26.99 33.70
N GLY A 246 8.46 26.15 33.46
CA GLY A 246 9.44 25.77 34.49
C GLY A 246 9.20 24.47 35.28
N THR A 247 9.98 23.46 34.89
CA THR A 247 10.59 22.39 35.71
C THR A 247 9.71 21.41 36.50
N GLY A 248 9.50 20.22 35.91
CA GLY A 248 9.35 18.97 36.68
C GLY A 248 8.28 17.97 36.27
N GLY A 249 7.60 18.13 35.13
CA GLY A 249 6.55 17.20 34.67
C GLY A 249 6.94 16.47 33.39
N SER A 250 6.76 15.15 33.35
CA SER A 250 6.94 14.33 32.15
C SER A 250 5.99 14.79 31.04
N THR A 251 6.52 14.98 29.83
CA THR A 251 5.74 15.43 28.65
C THR A 251 5.63 14.30 27.63
N THR A 252 4.41 14.01 27.18
CA THR A 252 4.09 12.90 26.26
C THR A 252 3.17 13.39 25.14
N SER A 253 3.32 12.83 23.93
CA SER A 253 2.49 13.19 22.76
C SER A 253 1.59 12.01 22.38
N PRO A 254 0.28 12.23 22.14
CA PRO A 254 -0.61 11.17 21.70
C PRO A 254 -0.24 10.75 20.27
N THR A 255 0.37 9.58 20.13
CA THR A 255 0.53 8.89 18.85
C THR A 255 -0.53 7.80 18.71
N PRO A 256 -1.52 7.92 17.80
CA PRO A 256 -2.40 6.79 17.49
C PRO A 256 -1.65 5.71 16.70
N SER A 257 -2.09 4.45 16.81
CA SER A 257 -1.72 3.40 15.86
C SER A 257 -2.11 3.85 14.44
N PRO A 258 -1.29 3.55 13.41
CA PRO A 258 -1.66 3.88 12.05
C PRO A 258 -2.82 3.00 11.52
N PHE A 259 -3.06 1.84 12.13
CA PHE A 259 -4.13 0.91 11.77
C PHE A 259 -5.21 0.83 12.84
N ASP A 260 -6.46 0.65 12.44
CA ASP A 260 -7.57 0.35 13.36
C ASP A 260 -7.66 -1.15 13.72
N SER A 261 -8.54 -1.50 14.66
CA SER A 261 -8.67 -2.87 15.16
C SER A 261 -9.18 -3.86 14.10
N GLU A 262 -10.01 -3.42 13.15
CA GLU A 262 -10.49 -4.30 12.08
C GLU A 262 -9.37 -4.57 11.07
N GLU A 263 -8.60 -3.55 10.71
CA GLU A 263 -7.44 -3.64 9.84
C GLU A 263 -6.36 -4.57 10.43
N LEU A 264 -6.11 -4.47 11.73
CA LEU A 264 -5.15 -5.34 12.42
C LEU A 264 -5.61 -6.80 12.44
N ILE A 265 -6.91 -7.06 12.62
CA ILE A 265 -7.47 -8.41 12.52
C ILE A 265 -7.22 -8.98 11.11
N LYS A 266 -7.41 -8.18 10.06
CA LYS A 266 -7.13 -8.62 8.67
C LYS A 266 -5.65 -8.96 8.49
N ILE A 267 -4.75 -8.09 8.94
CA ILE A 267 -3.30 -8.30 8.88
C ILE A 267 -2.91 -9.60 9.60
N ASP A 268 -3.40 -9.81 10.81
CA ASP A 268 -3.05 -11.00 11.61
C ASP A 268 -3.65 -12.29 11.03
N ILE A 269 -4.84 -12.24 10.44
CA ILE A 269 -5.41 -13.38 9.71
C ILE A 269 -4.51 -13.74 8.52
N VAL A 270 -4.07 -12.75 7.72
CA VAL A 270 -3.16 -12.99 6.59
C VAL A 270 -1.85 -13.61 7.06
N LYS A 271 -1.19 -13.02 8.07
CA LYS A 271 0.07 -13.57 8.62
C LYS A 271 -0.06 -15.02 9.08
N ASN A 272 -1.17 -15.34 9.73
CA ASN A 272 -1.38 -16.67 10.30
C ASN A 272 -1.81 -17.69 9.25
N ARG A 273 -2.66 -17.29 8.30
CA ARG A 273 -3.17 -18.19 7.24
C ARG A 273 -2.13 -18.50 6.19
N LEU A 274 -1.32 -17.51 5.81
CA LEU A 274 -0.22 -17.70 4.88
C LEU A 274 0.99 -18.38 5.54
N GLY A 275 1.09 -18.34 6.87
CA GLY A 275 2.23 -18.91 7.59
C GLY A 275 3.50 -18.07 7.42
N LEU A 276 3.35 -16.76 7.23
CA LEU A 276 4.43 -15.84 6.92
C LEU A 276 5.60 -15.98 7.90
N ASN A 277 6.80 -16.01 7.36
CA ASN A 277 8.03 -16.03 8.14
C ASN A 277 8.30 -14.66 8.78
N HIS A 278 9.36 -14.59 9.56
CA HIS A 278 9.64 -13.39 10.33
C HIS A 278 9.89 -12.13 9.43
N PRO A 279 10.79 -12.15 8.43
CA PRO A 279 10.92 -11.05 7.46
C PRO A 279 9.63 -10.61 6.75
N GLU A 280 8.77 -11.54 6.35
CA GLU A 280 7.50 -11.23 5.67
C GLU A 280 6.49 -10.58 6.59
N ARG A 281 6.34 -11.12 7.81
CA ARG A 281 5.54 -10.51 8.88
C ARG A 281 6.04 -9.11 9.18
N LEU A 282 7.36 -8.92 9.16
CA LEU A 282 7.92 -7.60 9.25
C LEU A 282 7.42 -6.75 8.09
N TRP A 283 7.70 -7.13 6.86
CA TRP A 283 7.36 -6.33 5.70
C TRP A 283 5.89 -5.88 5.67
N ILE A 284 4.94 -6.77 5.96
CA ILE A 284 3.49 -6.47 5.91
C ILE A 284 3.02 -5.52 7.02
N ASP A 285 3.71 -5.50 8.17
CA ASP A 285 3.40 -4.62 9.31
C ASP A 285 3.83 -3.16 9.09
N LYS A 286 4.52 -2.84 7.98
CA LYS A 286 4.76 -1.44 7.64
C LYS A 286 3.45 -0.78 7.24
N TRP A 287 3.24 0.45 7.69
CA TRP A 287 2.13 1.31 7.26
C TRP A 287 1.90 1.27 5.73
N GLU A 288 2.96 1.49 4.94
CA GLU A 288 2.91 1.49 3.48
C GLU A 288 2.57 0.14 2.83
N ASN A 289 2.58 -0.96 3.57
CA ASN A 289 2.34 -2.31 3.05
C ASN A 289 1.07 -2.95 3.60
N GLY A 290 0.51 -2.44 4.70
CA GLY A 290 -0.69 -3.02 5.34
C GLY A 290 -1.89 -3.11 4.40
N GLN A 291 -2.00 -2.18 3.45
CA GLN A 291 -3.00 -2.19 2.38
C GLN A 291 -3.00 -3.47 1.52
N TYR A 292 -1.83 -4.08 1.29
CA TYR A 292 -1.73 -5.36 0.58
C TYR A 292 -2.31 -6.51 1.42
N ALA A 293 -2.19 -6.44 2.75
CA ALA A 293 -2.83 -7.42 3.64
C ALA A 293 -4.36 -7.36 3.54
N PHE A 294 -4.93 -6.17 3.36
CA PHE A 294 -6.38 -6.03 3.22
C PHE A 294 -6.87 -6.68 1.92
N GLN A 295 -6.19 -6.42 0.81
CA GLN A 295 -6.50 -7.01 -0.49
C GLN A 295 -6.34 -8.54 -0.48
N LEU A 296 -5.25 -9.03 0.12
CA LEU A 296 -5.02 -10.47 0.31
C LEU A 296 -6.10 -11.10 1.19
N TYR A 297 -6.48 -10.45 2.29
CA TYR A 297 -7.54 -10.95 3.16
C TYR A 297 -8.86 -11.11 2.40
N ASP A 298 -9.26 -10.10 1.62
CA ASP A 298 -10.50 -10.14 0.86
C ASP A 298 -10.46 -11.24 -0.22
N LEU A 299 -9.35 -11.39 -0.92
CA LEU A 299 -9.15 -12.46 -1.91
C LEU A 299 -9.20 -13.85 -1.26
N LEU A 300 -8.46 -14.05 -0.17
CA LEU A 300 -8.44 -15.30 0.57
C LEU A 300 -9.84 -15.64 1.08
N LYS A 301 -10.56 -14.65 1.62
CA LYS A 301 -11.93 -14.81 2.13
C LYS A 301 -12.91 -15.20 1.03
N ILE A 302 -12.88 -14.52 -0.13
CA ILE A 302 -13.72 -14.85 -1.30
C ILE A 302 -13.48 -16.29 -1.75
N ASN A 303 -12.22 -16.73 -1.72
CA ASN A 303 -11.82 -18.09 -2.09
C ASN A 303 -11.83 -19.07 -0.91
N SER A 304 -12.52 -18.74 0.18
CA SER A 304 -12.70 -19.59 1.36
C SER A 304 -11.39 -20.14 1.95
N PHE A 305 -10.29 -19.41 1.81
CA PHE A 305 -8.95 -19.80 2.23
C PHE A 305 -8.55 -21.18 1.66
N SER A 306 -8.85 -21.44 0.38
CA SER A 306 -8.41 -22.65 -0.32
C SER A 306 -6.88 -22.77 -0.31
N ALA A 307 -6.36 -24.00 -0.47
CA ALA A 307 -4.91 -24.23 -0.55
C ALA A 307 -4.27 -23.42 -1.67
N GLU A 308 -4.91 -23.37 -2.83
CA GLU A 308 -4.52 -22.56 -3.99
C GLU A 308 -4.45 -21.06 -3.66
N ALA A 309 -5.45 -20.51 -2.95
CA ALA A 309 -5.45 -19.11 -2.55
C ALA A 309 -4.35 -18.79 -1.52
N ILE A 310 -4.06 -19.72 -0.61
CA ILE A 310 -2.96 -19.58 0.36
C ILE A 310 -1.60 -19.61 -0.35
N GLU A 311 -1.39 -20.56 -1.26
CA GLU A 311 -0.18 -20.65 -2.06
C GLU A 311 0.05 -19.39 -2.89
N PHE A 312 -0.99 -18.94 -3.59
CA PHE A 312 -0.99 -17.66 -4.29
C PHE A 312 -0.63 -16.48 -3.37
N GLY A 313 -1.22 -16.40 -2.17
CA GLY A 313 -0.94 -15.34 -1.23
C GLY A 313 0.52 -15.30 -0.76
N ASN A 314 1.16 -16.46 -0.58
CA ASN A 314 2.59 -16.53 -0.26
C ASN A 314 3.44 -15.99 -1.42
N ASN A 315 3.16 -16.44 -2.64
CA ASN A 315 3.85 -15.98 -3.83
C ASN A 315 3.71 -14.47 -4.05
N ALA A 316 2.51 -13.93 -3.79
CA ALA A 316 2.23 -12.51 -3.89
C ALA A 316 3.07 -11.67 -2.90
N ILE A 317 3.23 -12.14 -1.66
CA ILE A 317 4.07 -11.45 -0.66
C ILE A 317 5.54 -11.42 -1.11
N GLU A 318 6.07 -12.54 -1.63
CA GLU A 318 7.44 -12.60 -2.15
C GLU A 318 7.66 -11.60 -3.30
N ALA A 319 6.72 -11.55 -4.25
CA ALA A 319 6.72 -10.61 -5.37
C ALA A 319 6.72 -9.14 -4.92
N LEU A 320 5.82 -8.79 -3.99
CA LEU A 320 5.71 -7.43 -3.47
C LEU A 320 6.95 -7.02 -2.67
N MET A 321 7.59 -7.95 -1.96
CA MET A 321 8.80 -7.69 -1.19
C MET A 321 10.00 -7.31 -2.07
N VAL A 322 10.03 -7.73 -3.33
CA VAL A 322 11.05 -7.33 -4.30
C VAL A 322 10.65 -6.10 -5.14
N GLY A 323 9.53 -5.46 -4.80
CA GLY A 323 9.08 -4.21 -5.40
C GLY A 323 8.31 -4.37 -6.72
N GLN A 324 7.77 -5.56 -7.00
CA GLN A 324 6.86 -5.76 -8.13
C GLN A 324 5.49 -5.17 -7.83
N GLU A 325 4.85 -4.56 -8.83
CA GLU A 325 3.43 -4.24 -8.79
C GLU A 325 2.60 -5.51 -9.08
N PHE A 326 1.41 -5.59 -8.49
CA PHE A 326 0.68 -6.85 -8.40
C PHE A 326 -0.83 -6.62 -8.42
N ASP A 327 -1.52 -7.19 -9.40
CA ASP A 327 -2.99 -7.18 -9.43
C ASP A 327 -3.54 -8.46 -8.81
N PHE A 328 -4.03 -8.43 -7.57
CA PHE A 328 -4.41 -9.67 -6.87
C PHE A 328 -5.49 -10.49 -7.56
N ILE A 329 -6.53 -9.85 -8.08
CA ILE A 329 -7.66 -10.56 -8.67
C ILE A 329 -7.26 -11.17 -10.01
N GLU A 330 -6.60 -10.41 -10.87
CA GLU A 330 -6.19 -10.91 -12.18
C GLU A 330 -5.02 -11.88 -12.08
N SER A 331 -4.06 -11.63 -11.17
CA SER A 331 -2.97 -12.58 -10.88
C SER A 331 -3.49 -13.89 -10.31
N PHE A 332 -4.54 -13.89 -9.47
CA PHE A 332 -5.13 -15.14 -8.96
C PHE A 332 -5.89 -15.93 -10.04
N ARG A 333 -6.45 -15.23 -11.03
CA ARG A 333 -7.12 -15.85 -12.19
C ARG A 333 -6.13 -16.27 -13.28
N SER A 334 -4.88 -15.87 -13.14
CA SER A 334 -3.79 -16.10 -14.06
C SER A 334 -2.80 -17.10 -13.44
N PRO A 335 -2.09 -17.90 -14.25
CA PRO A 335 -1.03 -18.76 -13.74
C PRO A 335 0.28 -18.00 -13.41
N PHE A 336 0.30 -16.67 -13.52
CA PHE A 336 1.45 -15.80 -13.24
C PHE A 336 0.96 -14.46 -12.69
N ASN A 337 1.89 -13.70 -12.12
CA ASN A 337 1.60 -12.37 -11.59
C ASN A 337 1.38 -11.41 -12.75
N VAL A 338 0.24 -10.75 -12.77
CA VAL A 338 -0.11 -9.76 -13.78
C VAL A 338 -0.03 -8.39 -13.16
N ASP A 339 0.74 -7.50 -13.78
CA ASP A 339 0.70 -6.08 -13.52
C ASP A 339 -0.09 -5.40 -14.65
N LEU A 340 -1.28 -4.90 -14.31
CA LEU A 340 -2.17 -4.19 -15.22
C LEU A 340 -2.24 -2.68 -14.90
N SER A 341 -1.37 -2.15 -14.05
CA SER A 341 -1.40 -0.74 -13.65
C SER A 341 -1.25 0.20 -14.84
N GLY A 342 -0.51 -0.22 -15.87
CA GLY A 342 -0.32 0.53 -17.12
C GLY A 342 -1.49 0.51 -18.09
N VAL A 343 -2.52 -0.32 -17.86
CA VAL A 343 -3.63 -0.53 -18.80
C VAL A 343 -5.02 -0.49 -18.16
N LYS A 344 -5.13 -0.46 -16.83
CA LYS A 344 -6.42 -0.28 -16.15
C LYS A 344 -6.83 1.19 -16.17
N PRO A 345 -8.08 1.50 -16.56
CA PRO A 345 -8.61 2.86 -16.45
C PRO A 345 -8.54 3.36 -15.02
N ASP A 346 -8.16 4.62 -14.85
CA ASP A 346 -8.25 5.30 -13.56
C ASP A 346 -9.72 5.39 -13.12
N VAL A 347 -9.93 5.37 -11.80
CA VAL A 347 -11.27 5.41 -11.20
C VAL A 347 -11.91 6.81 -11.31
N ASP A 348 -11.19 7.81 -11.83
CA ASP A 348 -11.72 9.16 -12.00
C ASP A 348 -12.80 9.18 -13.10
N PRO A 349 -14.09 9.40 -12.76
CA PRO A 349 -15.17 9.41 -13.74
C PRO A 349 -15.09 10.56 -14.74
N ASN A 350 -14.16 11.51 -14.57
CA ASN A 350 -13.97 12.66 -15.46
C ASN A 350 -12.88 12.43 -16.51
N THR A 351 -12.10 11.35 -16.44
CA THR A 351 -11.08 11.00 -17.42
C THR A 351 -11.56 9.84 -18.29
N THR A 352 -11.75 10.10 -19.58
CA THR A 352 -12.04 9.03 -20.55
C THR A 352 -10.72 8.46 -21.07
N GLU A 353 -10.32 7.31 -20.53
CA GLU A 353 -9.14 6.55 -20.97
C GLU A 353 -9.57 5.45 -21.95
N ARG A 354 -10.09 5.88 -23.11
CA ARG A 354 -10.73 4.99 -24.09
C ARG A 354 -9.81 3.85 -24.55
N ASP A 355 -8.53 4.13 -24.72
CA ASP A 355 -7.50 3.15 -25.08
C ASP A 355 -7.38 2.04 -24.02
N LYS A 356 -7.32 2.41 -22.74
CA LYS A 356 -7.34 1.46 -21.61
C LYS A 356 -8.64 0.67 -21.53
N GLU A 357 -9.78 1.32 -21.74
CA GLU A 357 -11.09 0.65 -21.77
C GLU A 357 -11.17 -0.40 -22.89
N VAL A 358 -10.70 -0.05 -24.10
CA VAL A 358 -10.64 -0.96 -25.25
C VAL A 358 -9.71 -2.13 -24.96
N PHE A 359 -8.50 -1.86 -24.45
CA PHE A 359 -7.55 -2.91 -24.07
C PHE A 359 -8.19 -3.87 -23.06
N MET A 360 -8.73 -3.36 -21.96
CA MET A 360 -9.31 -4.18 -20.90
C MET A 360 -10.52 -4.98 -21.37
N ASN A 361 -11.35 -4.44 -22.26
CA ASN A 361 -12.46 -5.17 -22.86
C ASN A 361 -11.98 -6.40 -23.65
N VAL A 362 -10.93 -6.26 -24.46
CA VAL A 362 -10.35 -7.37 -25.22
C VAL A 362 -9.62 -8.35 -24.30
N TYR A 363 -8.79 -7.85 -23.39
CA TYR A 363 -8.01 -8.65 -22.43
C TYR A 363 -8.92 -9.52 -21.55
N ASN A 364 -9.99 -8.94 -21.00
CA ASN A 364 -10.95 -9.67 -20.16
C ASN A 364 -11.59 -10.85 -20.91
N LYS A 365 -11.91 -10.68 -22.19
CA LYS A 365 -12.45 -11.76 -23.03
C LYS A 365 -11.40 -12.83 -23.34
N LEU A 366 -10.14 -12.44 -23.55
CA LEU A 366 -9.05 -13.40 -23.77
C LEU A 366 -8.86 -14.30 -22.54
N ILE A 367 -8.81 -13.72 -21.34
CA ILE A 367 -8.66 -14.48 -20.09
C ILE A 367 -9.89 -15.30 -19.72
N GLU A 368 -11.02 -15.17 -20.41
CA GLU A 368 -12.15 -16.11 -20.28
C GLU A 368 -11.92 -17.40 -21.05
N THR A 369 -11.07 -17.39 -22.08
CA THR A 369 -10.82 -18.57 -22.92
C THR A 369 -9.85 -19.55 -22.27
N THR A 370 -10.12 -20.85 -22.43
CA THR A 370 -9.26 -21.90 -21.87
C THR A 370 -7.93 -21.97 -22.62
N GLU A 371 -7.94 -21.75 -23.94
CA GLU A 371 -6.77 -21.80 -24.79
C GLU A 371 -5.76 -20.70 -24.44
N PHE A 372 -6.23 -19.47 -24.20
CA PHE A 372 -5.34 -18.38 -23.79
C PHE A 372 -4.76 -18.63 -22.41
N LYS A 373 -5.55 -19.11 -21.43
CA LYS A 373 -5.02 -19.49 -20.11
C LYS A 373 -3.92 -20.54 -20.22
N LYS A 374 -4.15 -21.58 -21.02
CA LYS A 374 -3.19 -22.66 -21.20
C LYS A 374 -1.87 -22.19 -21.82
N LEU A 375 -1.90 -21.21 -22.74
CA LEU A 375 -0.67 -20.60 -23.29
C LEU A 375 0.27 -20.14 -22.17
N PHE A 376 -0.25 -19.74 -21.02
CA PHE A 376 0.58 -19.36 -19.88
C PHE A 376 0.77 -20.50 -18.86
N ILE A 377 -0.23 -21.35 -18.60
CA ILE A 377 -0.07 -22.50 -17.69
C ILE A 377 1.07 -23.41 -18.16
N ASP A 378 1.10 -23.72 -19.45
CA ASP A 378 2.08 -24.65 -20.05
C ASP A 378 3.49 -24.05 -20.13
N VAL A 379 3.63 -22.75 -19.86
CA VAL A 379 4.86 -21.97 -20.04
C VAL A 379 5.51 -21.60 -18.73
N PHE A 380 4.68 -21.11 -17.81
CA PHE A 380 5.14 -20.63 -16.52
C PHE A 380 5.21 -21.80 -15.53
N GLY A 381 4.52 -22.91 -15.80
CA GLY A 381 4.32 -23.96 -14.80
C GLY A 381 3.67 -23.40 -13.55
N GLU A 382 3.82 -24.09 -12.42
CA GLU A 382 3.39 -23.57 -11.10
C GLU A 382 4.41 -22.55 -10.51
N ASP A 383 5.46 -22.16 -11.25
CA ASP A 383 6.53 -21.29 -10.74
C ASP A 383 6.11 -19.80 -10.82
N SER A 384 5.48 -19.39 -9.74
CA SER A 384 4.78 -18.15 -9.40
C SER A 384 5.60 -16.85 -9.37
N ARG A 385 6.87 -16.88 -9.79
CA ARG A 385 7.84 -15.80 -9.49
C ARG A 385 7.97 -14.73 -10.56
N PHE A 386 7.34 -14.91 -11.73
CA PHE A 386 7.41 -13.95 -12.84
C PHE A 386 6.19 -13.04 -12.88
N THR A 387 6.46 -11.76 -13.17
CA THR A 387 5.44 -10.75 -13.39
C THR A 387 5.44 -10.34 -14.85
N VAL A 388 4.27 -10.41 -15.48
CA VAL A 388 4.05 -9.84 -16.81
C VAL A 388 3.31 -8.53 -16.62
N LYS A 389 3.95 -7.44 -17.01
CA LYS A 389 3.39 -6.10 -17.00
C LYS A 389 2.82 -5.78 -18.36
N PHE A 390 1.59 -5.28 -18.40
CA PHE A 390 1.01 -4.66 -19.59
C PHE A 390 1.06 -3.14 -19.47
N GLU A 391 1.37 -2.47 -20.57
CA GLU A 391 1.33 -1.00 -20.66
C GLU A 391 0.96 -0.52 -22.05
N ILE A 392 0.41 0.69 -22.14
CA ILE A 392 0.13 1.39 -23.40
C ILE A 392 1.23 2.43 -23.62
N GLN A 393 1.80 2.48 -24.82
CA GLN A 393 2.80 3.47 -25.20
C GLN A 393 2.45 4.18 -26.49
N ASP A 394 2.87 5.43 -26.61
CA ASP A 394 2.84 6.19 -27.85
C ASP A 394 4.11 5.95 -28.67
N ASN A 395 3.97 5.75 -29.99
CA ASN A 395 5.09 5.61 -30.94
C ASN A 395 6.06 4.49 -30.54
N LEU A 396 5.51 3.31 -30.29
CA LEU A 396 6.25 2.15 -29.82
C LEU A 396 7.50 1.89 -30.67
N GLN A 397 8.61 1.52 -30.02
CA GLN A 397 9.88 1.19 -30.70
C GLN A 397 10.38 -0.16 -30.19
N CYS A 398 10.54 -1.14 -31.08
CA CYS A 398 10.97 -2.50 -30.73
C CYS A 398 12.15 -2.94 -31.59
N GLY A 399 13.36 -2.75 -31.07
CA GLY A 399 14.58 -3.04 -31.83
C GLY A 399 14.60 -2.27 -33.15
N ASP A 400 14.67 -3.00 -34.26
CA ASP A 400 14.74 -2.43 -35.62
C ASP A 400 13.36 -2.24 -36.29
N ALA A 401 12.26 -2.59 -35.61
CA ALA A 401 10.92 -2.42 -36.15
C ALA A 401 10.42 -0.98 -35.95
N GLU A 402 10.17 -0.26 -37.05
CA GLU A 402 9.50 1.04 -37.02
C GLU A 402 7.99 0.85 -36.80
N ASN A 403 7.45 1.45 -35.73
CA ASN A 403 6.02 1.51 -35.38
C ASN A 403 5.31 0.13 -35.31
N PRO A 404 5.78 -0.82 -34.49
CA PRO A 404 5.08 -2.07 -34.26
C PRO A 404 3.80 -1.85 -33.45
N ASN A 405 2.80 -2.73 -33.66
CA ASN A 405 1.53 -2.68 -32.92
C ASN A 405 1.68 -3.09 -31.44
N GLY A 406 2.71 -3.88 -31.14
CA GLY A 406 3.01 -4.42 -29.83
C GLY A 406 4.51 -4.70 -29.68
N CYS A 407 4.95 -4.83 -28.44
CA CYS A 407 6.33 -5.09 -28.06
C CYS A 407 6.38 -5.97 -26.84
N THR A 408 7.36 -6.86 -26.80
CA THR A 408 7.73 -7.56 -25.58
C THR A 408 9.19 -7.26 -25.25
N THR A 409 9.43 -6.86 -24.01
CA THR A 409 10.77 -6.54 -23.52
C THR A 409 11.05 -7.21 -22.18
N ALA A 410 12.27 -7.68 -22.01
CA ALA A 410 12.78 -8.19 -20.74
C ALA A 410 14.29 -7.94 -20.67
N ILE A 411 14.81 -7.68 -19.47
CA ILE A 411 16.26 -7.55 -19.27
C ILE A 411 16.78 -8.93 -18.86
N ILE A 412 17.47 -9.58 -19.79
CA ILE A 412 18.05 -10.92 -19.57
C ILE A 412 19.45 -10.76 -18.97
N GLU A 413 19.65 -11.34 -17.79
CA GLU A 413 20.94 -11.43 -17.15
C GLU A 413 21.65 -12.69 -17.66
N SER A 414 22.94 -12.55 -17.96
CA SER A 414 23.74 -13.63 -18.54
C SER A 414 25.04 -13.85 -17.78
N VAL A 415 25.45 -15.12 -17.66
CA VAL A 415 26.76 -15.54 -17.14
C VAL A 415 27.51 -16.25 -18.27
N ASP A 416 28.71 -15.76 -18.60
CA ASP A 416 29.54 -16.26 -19.71
C ASP A 416 28.80 -16.29 -21.07
N GLY A 417 27.90 -15.33 -21.29
CA GLY A 417 27.10 -15.23 -22.52
C GLY A 417 25.89 -16.16 -22.58
N ASN A 418 25.63 -16.95 -21.52
CA ASN A 418 24.42 -17.76 -21.44
C ASN A 418 23.36 -17.03 -20.60
N PRO A 419 22.10 -16.94 -21.08
CA PRO A 419 21.00 -16.36 -20.31
C PRO A 419 20.71 -17.21 -19.07
N THR A 420 20.63 -16.58 -17.90
CA THR A 420 20.49 -17.26 -16.59
C THR A 420 19.27 -16.83 -15.81
N SER A 421 18.83 -15.58 -15.96
CA SER A 421 17.70 -15.01 -15.23
C SER A 421 17.11 -13.83 -15.98
N ILE A 422 15.87 -13.46 -15.64
CA ILE A 422 15.28 -12.18 -16.04
C ILE A 422 15.41 -11.25 -14.84
N LYS A 423 15.98 -10.07 -15.06
CA LYS A 423 16.14 -9.06 -14.00
C LYS A 423 14.78 -8.74 -13.40
N ASN A 424 14.69 -8.81 -12.07
CA ASN A 424 13.47 -8.60 -11.29
C ASN A 424 12.30 -9.52 -11.69
N ASN A 425 12.56 -10.63 -12.41
CA ASN A 425 11.53 -11.53 -12.98
C ASN A 425 10.40 -10.79 -13.72
N LEU A 426 10.70 -9.65 -14.34
CA LEU A 426 9.73 -8.78 -14.99
C LEU A 426 9.83 -8.88 -16.51
N ILE A 427 8.69 -9.13 -17.16
CA ILE A 427 8.52 -9.02 -18.61
C ILE A 427 7.47 -7.96 -18.88
N THR A 428 7.76 -7.03 -19.76
CA THR A 428 6.83 -5.96 -20.12
C THR A 428 6.31 -6.18 -21.54
N ILE A 429 4.99 -6.24 -21.67
CA ILE A 429 4.25 -6.21 -22.93
C ILE A 429 3.68 -4.81 -23.11
N SER A 430 4.17 -4.10 -24.12
CA SER A 430 3.73 -2.76 -24.46
C SER A 430 2.85 -2.82 -25.72
N ILE A 431 1.70 -2.17 -25.72
CA ILE A 431 0.81 -2.07 -26.89
C ILE A 431 0.77 -0.63 -27.38
N ASP A 432 0.85 -0.43 -28.69
CA ASP A 432 0.79 0.91 -29.28
C ASP A 432 -0.62 1.51 -29.11
N LYS A 433 -0.66 2.75 -28.66
CA LYS A 433 -1.93 3.47 -28.44
C LYS A 433 -2.74 3.64 -29.73
N THR A 434 -2.08 4.02 -30.82
CA THR A 434 -2.77 4.22 -32.12
C THR A 434 -3.37 2.90 -32.60
N HIS A 435 -2.70 1.79 -32.35
CA HIS A 435 -3.23 0.46 -32.63
C HIS A 435 -4.56 0.20 -31.89
N LEU A 436 -4.63 0.53 -30.59
CA LEU A 436 -5.86 0.40 -29.79
C LEU A 436 -6.99 1.32 -30.27
N GLU A 437 -6.67 2.50 -30.79
CA GLU A 437 -7.67 3.45 -31.28
C GLU A 437 -8.25 3.06 -32.65
N THR A 438 -7.41 2.48 -33.51
CA THR A 438 -7.73 2.32 -34.94
C THR A 438 -8.05 0.90 -35.38
N SER A 439 -7.67 -0.10 -34.58
CA SER A 439 -7.77 -1.51 -34.99
C SER A 439 -9.02 -2.17 -34.45
N SER A 440 -9.44 -3.27 -35.08
CA SER A 440 -10.57 -4.06 -34.61
C SER A 440 -10.22 -4.85 -33.35
N PHE A 441 -11.23 -5.23 -32.57
CA PHE A 441 -11.01 -6.05 -31.37
C PHE A 441 -10.28 -7.37 -31.65
N ILE A 442 -10.51 -8.02 -32.80
CA ILE A 442 -9.78 -9.24 -33.16
C ILE A 442 -8.31 -8.99 -33.48
N ASP A 443 -7.97 -7.83 -34.06
CA ASP A 443 -6.57 -7.47 -34.35
C ASP A 443 -5.83 -7.10 -33.07
N ILE A 444 -6.49 -6.39 -32.15
CA ILE A 444 -5.97 -6.13 -30.79
C ILE A 444 -5.76 -7.44 -30.04
N ALA A 445 -6.73 -8.36 -30.08
CA ALA A 445 -6.62 -9.67 -29.45
C ALA A 445 -5.43 -10.46 -30.00
N LYS A 446 -5.27 -10.48 -31.34
CA LYS A 446 -4.13 -11.10 -32.01
C LYS A 446 -2.81 -10.49 -31.55
N THR A 447 -2.71 -9.16 -31.44
CA THR A 447 -1.50 -8.48 -30.97
C THR A 447 -1.18 -8.88 -29.53
N ILE A 448 -2.15 -8.89 -28.62
CA ILE A 448 -1.94 -9.34 -27.23
C ILE A 448 -1.45 -10.80 -27.20
N ILE A 449 -2.05 -11.69 -27.99
CA ILE A 449 -1.62 -13.10 -28.09
C ILE A 449 -0.20 -13.19 -28.64
N HIS A 450 0.14 -12.42 -29.67
CA HIS A 450 1.46 -12.42 -30.30
C HIS A 450 2.55 -12.02 -29.29
N GLU A 451 2.34 -10.92 -28.58
CA GLU A 451 3.29 -10.45 -27.56
C GLU A 451 3.34 -11.38 -26.34
N ALA A 452 2.22 -11.98 -25.94
CA ALA A 452 2.21 -13.03 -24.92
C ALA A 452 3.08 -14.24 -25.30
N ILE A 453 3.10 -14.61 -26.59
CA ILE A 453 3.98 -15.67 -27.09
C ILE A 453 5.45 -15.24 -27.05
N HIS A 454 5.78 -13.99 -27.39
CA HIS A 454 7.14 -13.48 -27.20
C HIS A 454 7.57 -13.51 -25.74
N ALA A 455 6.67 -13.15 -24.81
CA ALA A 455 6.94 -13.24 -23.37
C ALA A 455 7.20 -14.68 -22.94
N ASN A 456 6.40 -15.62 -23.46
CA ASN A 456 6.65 -17.04 -23.29
C ASN A 456 8.03 -17.45 -23.84
N ILE A 457 8.37 -17.07 -25.07
CA ILE A 457 9.63 -17.43 -25.70
C ILE A 457 10.82 -16.86 -24.92
N THR A 458 10.68 -15.67 -24.35
CA THR A 458 11.68 -15.04 -23.49
C THR A 458 11.93 -15.89 -22.23
N LEU A 459 10.89 -16.43 -21.61
CA LEU A 459 11.03 -17.30 -20.44
C LEU A 459 11.71 -18.63 -20.77
N LEU A 460 11.45 -19.17 -21.96
CA LEU A 460 12.14 -20.36 -22.46
C LEU A 460 13.65 -20.18 -22.53
N GLN A 461 14.16 -18.95 -22.64
CA GLN A 461 15.59 -18.68 -22.67
C GLN A 461 16.24 -18.79 -21.29
N VAL A 462 15.50 -18.52 -20.21
CA VAL A 462 16.06 -18.43 -18.85
C VAL A 462 15.67 -19.60 -17.93
N LYS A 463 14.54 -20.26 -18.18
CA LYS A 463 14.13 -21.42 -17.38
C LYS A 463 14.90 -22.67 -17.80
N ASP A 464 15.09 -23.59 -16.85
CA ASP A 464 15.68 -24.88 -17.12
C ASP A 464 14.93 -25.59 -18.24
N LYS A 465 15.71 -26.19 -19.14
CA LYS A 465 15.36 -26.71 -20.47
C LYS A 465 14.42 -27.92 -20.38
N SER A 466 13.25 -27.82 -19.76
CA SER A 466 12.30 -28.94 -19.71
C SER A 466 10.82 -28.57 -19.58
N LEU A 467 10.46 -27.30 -19.38
CA LEU A 467 9.15 -26.95 -18.79
C LEU A 467 8.21 -26.08 -19.62
N ALA A 468 8.50 -25.78 -20.89
CA ALA A 468 7.57 -25.00 -21.68
C ALA A 468 7.58 -25.41 -23.17
N LEU A 469 6.45 -25.91 -23.65
CA LEU A 469 6.23 -26.26 -25.05
C LEU A 469 4.85 -25.78 -25.50
N PRO A 470 4.63 -25.55 -26.81
CA PRO A 470 3.32 -25.19 -27.34
C PRO A 470 2.25 -26.24 -27.04
N LEU A 471 1.02 -25.75 -26.82
CA LEU A 471 -0.23 -26.42 -26.40
C LEU A 471 -0.57 -27.78 -27.03
N THR A 472 0.02 -28.12 -28.17
CA THR A 472 -0.38 -29.28 -28.99
C THR A 472 0.71 -30.32 -29.14
N TYR A 473 1.94 -30.07 -28.66
CA TYR A 473 3.06 -30.99 -28.87
C TYR A 473 3.30 -31.90 -27.67
N SER A 474 2.54 -33.00 -27.63
CA SER A 474 2.83 -34.16 -26.77
C SER A 474 4.00 -34.97 -27.37
N HIS A 475 5.24 -34.51 -27.21
CA HIS A 475 6.42 -35.25 -27.67
C HIS A 475 7.49 -35.42 -26.59
N SER A 476 8.33 -36.44 -26.78
CA SER A 476 9.39 -36.90 -25.89
C SER A 476 10.45 -35.81 -25.61
N ALA A 477 11.21 -35.97 -24.52
CA ALA A 477 12.32 -35.09 -24.13
C ALA A 477 13.34 -34.79 -25.27
N ASP A 478 13.51 -35.69 -26.23
CA ASP A 478 14.39 -35.48 -27.39
C ASP A 478 13.87 -34.42 -28.38
N THR A 479 12.55 -34.28 -28.51
CA THR A 479 11.91 -33.23 -29.33
C THR A 479 12.06 -31.87 -28.66
N PHE A 480 12.03 -31.83 -27.34
CA PHE A 480 12.25 -30.61 -26.56
C PHE A 480 13.66 -30.04 -26.78
N ALA A 481 14.69 -30.89 -26.72
CA ALA A 481 16.07 -30.49 -27.00
C ALA A 481 16.26 -29.99 -28.43
N TYR A 482 15.52 -30.55 -29.40
CA TYR A 482 15.51 -30.09 -30.80
C TYR A 482 14.86 -28.72 -30.95
N ILE A 483 13.69 -28.51 -30.36
CA ILE A 483 12.93 -27.25 -30.41
C ILE A 483 13.75 -26.11 -29.81
N LEU A 484 14.40 -26.34 -28.65
CA LEU A 484 15.32 -25.35 -28.07
C LEU A 484 16.52 -25.08 -28.97
N LYS A 485 17.12 -26.12 -29.57
CA LYS A 485 18.26 -25.95 -30.47
C LYS A 485 17.87 -25.16 -31.71
N GLU A 486 16.69 -25.36 -32.28
CA GLU A 486 16.21 -24.51 -33.38
C GLU A 486 15.99 -23.07 -32.92
N ARG A 487 15.42 -22.85 -31.74
CA ARG A 487 15.20 -21.52 -31.22
C ARG A 487 16.49 -20.71 -31.06
N PHE A 488 17.55 -21.29 -30.47
CA PHE A 488 18.83 -20.58 -30.29
C PHE A 488 19.53 -20.25 -31.61
N ASN A 489 19.10 -20.84 -32.73
CA ASN A 489 19.68 -20.60 -34.05
C ASN A 489 18.82 -19.69 -34.93
N ASN A 490 17.58 -19.39 -34.53
CA ASN A 490 16.58 -18.76 -35.39
C ASN A 490 15.87 -17.57 -34.72
N ASP A 491 15.42 -16.63 -35.54
CA ASP A 491 14.57 -15.50 -35.16
C ASP A 491 13.28 -15.96 -34.44
N ASP A 492 12.80 -15.17 -33.48
CA ASP A 492 11.60 -15.47 -32.67
C ASP A 492 10.39 -15.72 -33.56
N HIS A 493 10.22 -14.94 -34.64
CA HIS A 493 9.09 -15.10 -35.55
C HIS A 493 9.18 -16.40 -36.36
N ILE A 494 10.38 -16.86 -36.72
CA ILE A 494 10.59 -18.17 -37.37
C ILE A 494 10.12 -19.28 -36.44
N PHE A 495 10.48 -19.18 -35.16
CA PHE A 495 10.05 -20.15 -34.15
C PHE A 495 8.52 -20.12 -33.96
N MET A 496 7.92 -18.94 -33.85
CA MET A 496 6.46 -18.79 -33.76
C MET A 496 5.74 -19.38 -34.97
N ALA A 497 6.25 -19.14 -36.19
CA ALA A 497 5.68 -19.66 -37.42
C ALA A 497 5.64 -21.19 -37.43
N ASN A 498 6.71 -21.84 -36.97
CA ASN A 498 6.79 -23.30 -36.94
C ASN A 498 5.93 -23.93 -35.84
N TYR A 499 5.79 -23.27 -34.68
CA TYR A 499 5.31 -23.94 -33.47
C TYR A 499 4.05 -23.32 -32.83
N TYR A 500 3.75 -22.04 -33.07
CA TYR A 500 2.67 -21.32 -32.39
C TYR A 500 1.47 -20.93 -33.27
N ILE A 501 1.54 -21.09 -34.59
CA ILE A 501 0.38 -20.84 -35.47
C ILE A 501 -0.87 -21.62 -35.02
N PRO A 502 -0.81 -22.94 -34.69
CA PRO A 502 -1.98 -23.67 -34.19
C PRO A 502 -2.52 -23.11 -32.87
N THR A 503 -1.63 -22.70 -31.96
CA THR A 503 -1.98 -22.07 -30.68
C THR A 503 -2.73 -20.76 -30.89
N MET A 504 -2.17 -19.85 -31.70
CA MET A 504 -2.81 -18.57 -32.03
C MET A 504 -4.18 -18.78 -32.70
N SER A 505 -4.26 -19.72 -33.64
CA SER A 505 -5.50 -20.11 -34.33
C SER A 505 -6.58 -20.57 -33.34
N ALA A 506 -6.22 -21.46 -32.41
CA ALA A 506 -7.14 -21.98 -31.40
C ALA A 506 -7.67 -20.88 -30.47
N ILE A 507 -6.80 -19.98 -30.00
CA ILE A 507 -7.19 -18.86 -29.13
C ILE A 507 -8.09 -17.88 -29.89
N LEU A 508 -7.72 -17.49 -31.12
CA LEU A 508 -8.52 -16.58 -31.95
C LEU A 508 -9.91 -17.18 -32.25
N LYS A 509 -9.99 -18.49 -32.46
CA LYS A 509 -11.24 -19.22 -32.65
C LYS A 509 -12.12 -19.18 -31.40
N SER A 510 -11.55 -19.36 -30.20
CA SER A 510 -12.34 -19.37 -28.97
C SER A 510 -12.75 -17.97 -28.50
N VAL A 511 -11.94 -16.94 -28.75
CA VAL A 511 -12.24 -15.57 -28.30
C VAL A 511 -13.20 -14.82 -29.25
N MET A 512 -13.22 -15.15 -30.55
CA MET A 512 -14.08 -14.49 -31.55
C MET A 512 -15.56 -14.32 -31.13
N PRO A 513 -16.27 -15.37 -30.65
CA PRO A 513 -17.67 -15.23 -30.23
C PRO A 513 -17.86 -14.39 -28.95
N LEU A 514 -16.80 -14.14 -28.18
CA LEU A 514 -16.83 -13.24 -27.03
C LEU A 514 -16.61 -11.79 -27.44
N LEU A 515 -15.86 -11.57 -28.53
CA LEU A 515 -15.56 -10.23 -29.04
C LEU A 515 -16.76 -9.62 -29.78
N TYR A 516 -17.53 -10.42 -30.51
CA TYR A 516 -18.57 -9.93 -31.42
C TYR A 516 -19.93 -10.61 -31.21
N SER A 517 -21.01 -9.87 -31.48
CA SER A 517 -22.35 -10.42 -31.44
C SER A 517 -22.58 -11.43 -32.58
N PRO A 518 -23.53 -12.37 -32.42
CA PRO A 518 -23.90 -13.31 -33.48
C PRO A 518 -24.30 -12.62 -34.79
N GLU A 519 -24.99 -11.48 -34.73
CA GLU A 519 -25.41 -10.71 -35.92
C GLU A 519 -24.20 -10.16 -36.66
N ARG A 520 -23.19 -9.66 -35.93
CA ARG A 520 -21.96 -9.16 -36.54
C ARG A 520 -21.19 -10.29 -37.22
N ILE A 521 -21.07 -11.44 -36.56
CA ILE A 521 -20.46 -12.65 -37.13
C ILE A 521 -21.18 -13.07 -38.41
N GLN A 522 -22.52 -13.04 -38.42
CA GLN A 522 -23.29 -13.39 -39.61
C GLN A 522 -23.07 -12.41 -40.78
N GLN A 523 -22.97 -11.11 -40.52
CA GLN A 523 -22.65 -10.12 -41.55
C GLN A 523 -21.28 -10.35 -42.21
N ILE A 524 -20.33 -10.91 -41.47
CA ILE A 524 -18.98 -11.21 -41.98
C ILE A 524 -19.02 -12.44 -42.89
N LEU A 525 -19.79 -13.48 -42.54
CA LEU A 525 -19.95 -14.69 -43.36
C LEU A 525 -20.47 -14.39 -44.77
N ASP A 526 -21.26 -13.33 -44.94
CA ASP A 526 -21.82 -12.97 -46.23
C ASP A 526 -20.80 -12.31 -47.19
N ARG A 527 -19.63 -11.91 -46.66
CA ARG A 527 -18.58 -11.23 -47.43
C ARG A 527 -17.88 -12.18 -48.40
N THR A 528 -17.42 -11.62 -49.50
CA THR A 528 -16.59 -12.32 -50.50
C THR A 528 -15.15 -11.86 -50.37
N ILE A 529 -14.20 -12.80 -50.35
CA ILE A 529 -12.77 -12.52 -50.47
C ILE A 529 -12.46 -12.26 -51.94
N ILE A 530 -11.90 -11.08 -52.24
CA ILE A 530 -11.52 -10.68 -53.60
C ILE A 530 -10.00 -10.69 -53.68
N ASP A 531 -9.45 -11.19 -54.80
CA ASP A 531 -8.03 -11.11 -55.06
C ASP A 531 -7.56 -9.66 -55.22
N MET A 532 -6.75 -9.20 -54.28
CA MET A 532 -6.14 -7.86 -54.29
C MET A 532 -4.68 -7.86 -54.75
N THR A 533 -4.13 -9.01 -55.15
CA THR A 533 -2.73 -9.13 -55.61
C THR A 533 -2.52 -8.64 -57.05
N GLY A 534 -3.60 -8.25 -57.74
CA GLY A 534 -3.56 -7.80 -59.14
C GLY A 534 -3.40 -8.95 -60.14
N SER A 535 -3.56 -10.20 -59.70
CA SER A 535 -3.36 -11.39 -60.54
C SER A 535 -4.54 -11.73 -61.46
N GLY A 536 -5.64 -11.00 -61.31
CA GLY A 536 -6.85 -11.17 -62.12
C GLY A 536 -7.73 -12.35 -61.69
N LEU A 537 -7.53 -12.88 -60.48
CA LEU A 537 -8.25 -14.08 -60.00
C LEU A 537 -9.72 -13.82 -59.59
N GLY A 538 -10.20 -12.58 -59.64
CA GLY A 538 -11.62 -12.28 -59.34
C GLY A 538 -12.00 -12.61 -57.89
N GLU A 539 -13.24 -13.07 -57.70
CA GLU A 539 -13.72 -13.58 -56.40
C GLU A 539 -13.00 -14.89 -56.06
N LEU A 540 -12.33 -14.95 -54.91
CA LEU A 540 -11.57 -16.13 -54.46
C LEU A 540 -12.48 -17.14 -53.76
N GLU A 541 -13.23 -16.68 -52.75
CA GLU A 541 -14.21 -17.48 -52.01
C GLU A 541 -15.14 -16.60 -51.15
N LYS A 542 -16.21 -17.19 -50.63
CA LYS A 542 -16.97 -16.60 -49.52
C LYS A 542 -16.17 -16.72 -48.23
N PHE A 543 -16.31 -15.74 -47.35
CA PHE A 543 -15.61 -15.72 -46.06
C PHE A 543 -15.84 -17.03 -45.31
N ASN A 544 -14.77 -17.72 -44.96
CA ASN A 544 -14.81 -18.97 -44.23
C ASN A 544 -13.99 -18.83 -42.95
N PHE A 545 -14.60 -19.09 -41.79
CA PHE A 545 -13.92 -18.98 -40.50
C PHE A 545 -12.76 -19.98 -40.35
N GLU A 546 -12.87 -21.20 -40.86
CA GLU A 546 -11.79 -22.18 -40.80
C GLU A 546 -10.56 -21.67 -41.55
N HIS A 547 -10.73 -21.21 -42.79
CA HIS A 547 -9.64 -20.61 -43.56
C HIS A 547 -9.13 -19.31 -42.92
N PHE A 548 -10.01 -18.48 -42.36
CA PHE A 548 -9.62 -17.29 -41.61
C PHE A 548 -8.66 -17.65 -40.46
N TYR A 549 -8.99 -18.66 -39.66
CA TYR A 549 -8.15 -19.09 -38.55
C TYR A 549 -6.88 -19.82 -39.00
N GLU A 550 -6.81 -20.33 -40.22
CA GLU A 550 -5.58 -20.87 -40.81
C GLU A 550 -4.64 -19.77 -41.30
N HIS A 551 -5.18 -18.69 -41.87
CA HIS A 551 -4.39 -17.65 -42.55
C HIS A 551 -4.07 -16.46 -41.66
N TYR A 552 -5.04 -15.96 -40.89
CA TYR A 552 -4.89 -14.72 -40.12
C TYR A 552 -3.80 -14.75 -39.04
N PRO A 553 -3.53 -15.87 -38.32
CA PRO A 553 -2.42 -15.92 -37.35
C PRO A 553 -1.04 -15.61 -37.92
N TRP A 554 -0.85 -15.79 -39.23
CA TRP A 554 0.39 -15.42 -39.93
C TRP A 554 0.63 -13.90 -40.02
N SER A 555 -0.40 -13.10 -39.72
CA SER A 555 -0.28 -11.64 -39.68
C SER A 555 0.65 -11.19 -38.57
N GLY A 556 1.82 -10.66 -38.95
CA GLY A 556 2.94 -10.35 -38.06
C GLY A 556 4.15 -11.26 -38.29
N LEU A 557 3.95 -12.43 -38.91
CA LEU A 557 4.99 -13.40 -39.25
C LEU A 557 5.31 -13.43 -40.75
N HIS A 558 4.67 -12.55 -41.54
CA HIS A 558 4.77 -12.49 -43.00
C HIS A 558 6.18 -12.24 -43.59
N LYS A 559 7.15 -11.84 -42.75
CA LYS A 559 8.54 -11.62 -43.17
C LYS A 559 9.44 -12.85 -43.00
N THR A 560 8.93 -13.95 -42.43
CA THR A 560 9.73 -15.15 -42.17
C THR A 560 9.86 -16.03 -43.41
N SER A 561 10.87 -16.90 -43.42
CA SER A 561 11.05 -17.92 -44.46
C SER A 561 9.89 -18.92 -44.50
N GLU A 562 9.32 -19.21 -43.35
CA GLU A 562 8.23 -20.18 -43.18
C GLU A 562 6.95 -19.65 -43.80
N PHE A 563 6.69 -18.35 -43.67
CA PHE A 563 5.58 -17.72 -44.39
C PHE A 563 5.79 -17.85 -45.90
N ALA A 564 6.98 -17.49 -46.41
CA ALA A 564 7.26 -17.63 -47.84
C ALA A 564 7.10 -19.08 -48.35
N ALA A 565 7.42 -20.08 -47.52
CA ALA A 565 7.25 -21.50 -47.86
C ALA A 565 5.79 -21.99 -47.81
N ASN A 566 4.96 -21.45 -46.91
CA ASN A 566 3.54 -21.82 -46.80
C ASN A 566 2.65 -21.08 -47.81
N PHE A 567 3.06 -19.91 -48.28
CA PHE A 567 2.29 -19.06 -49.20
C PHE A 567 2.90 -18.96 -50.61
N VAL A 568 3.55 -20.03 -51.08
CA VAL A 568 4.14 -20.12 -52.43
C VAL A 568 3.08 -20.06 -53.52
N ILE A 569 1.89 -20.63 -53.25
CA ILE A 569 0.78 -20.61 -54.18
C ILE A 569 0.12 -19.23 -54.12
N GLN A 570 0.07 -18.54 -55.26
CA GLN A 570 -0.48 -17.19 -55.37
C GLN A 570 -1.89 -17.05 -54.79
N ARG A 571 -2.71 -18.10 -54.91
CA ARG A 571 -4.06 -18.16 -54.33
C ARG A 571 -4.03 -18.04 -52.80
N ASP A 572 -3.17 -18.78 -52.11
CA ASP A 572 -3.14 -18.81 -50.65
C ASP A 572 -2.63 -17.48 -50.09
N TYR A 573 -1.64 -16.87 -50.77
CA TYR A 573 -1.18 -15.52 -50.44
C TYR A 573 -2.31 -14.49 -50.61
N ALA A 574 -3.09 -14.59 -51.69
CA ALA A 574 -4.23 -13.70 -51.92
C ALA A 574 -5.34 -13.89 -50.88
N LEU A 575 -5.61 -15.13 -50.45
CA LEU A 575 -6.53 -15.43 -49.34
C LEU A 575 -6.02 -14.81 -48.03
N TYR A 576 -4.73 -14.95 -47.70
CA TYR A 576 -4.13 -14.32 -46.53
C TYR A 576 -4.35 -12.80 -46.51
N ILE A 577 -4.02 -12.11 -47.61
CA ILE A 577 -4.23 -10.66 -47.72
C ILE A 577 -5.70 -10.29 -47.54
N GLY A 578 -6.60 -11.05 -48.18
CA GLY A 578 -8.04 -10.85 -48.06
C GLY A 578 -8.56 -11.00 -46.63
N TYR A 579 -8.13 -12.04 -45.91
CA TYR A 579 -8.51 -12.28 -44.52
C TYR A 579 -7.95 -11.22 -43.57
N VAL A 580 -6.71 -10.77 -43.77
CA VAL A 580 -6.13 -9.67 -42.98
C VAL A 580 -6.89 -8.36 -43.18
N LEU A 581 -7.31 -8.05 -44.41
CA LEU A 581 -8.07 -6.84 -44.69
C LEU A 581 -9.47 -6.90 -44.09
N ILE A 582 -10.16 -8.04 -44.21
CA ILE A 582 -11.47 -8.18 -43.58
C ILE A 582 -11.36 -8.11 -42.06
N ALA A 583 -10.36 -8.72 -41.42
CA ALA A 583 -10.13 -8.60 -39.97
C ALA A 583 -10.09 -7.16 -39.48
N ARG A 584 -9.40 -6.27 -40.21
CA ARG A 584 -9.33 -4.84 -39.88
C ARG A 584 -10.69 -4.14 -39.96
N GLU A 585 -11.60 -4.67 -40.75
CA GLU A 585 -12.96 -4.13 -40.90
C GLU A 585 -13.98 -4.69 -39.90
N PHE A 586 -13.59 -5.63 -39.00
CA PHE A 586 -14.51 -6.16 -37.98
C PHE A 586 -15.02 -5.04 -37.04
N GLY A 587 -14.25 -3.95 -36.89
CA GLY A 587 -14.58 -2.81 -36.05
C GLY A 587 -14.32 -3.05 -34.56
N HIS A 588 -14.57 -1.99 -33.78
CA HIS A 588 -14.78 -2.01 -32.33
C HIS A 588 -16.22 -2.41 -32.04
#